data_AF-A0A4Q5YH51-F1
#
_entry.id   AF-A0A4Q5YH51-F1
#
_cell.length_a   1.000
_cell.length_b   1.000
_cell.length_c   1.000
_cell.angle_alpha   90.00
_cell.angle_beta   90.00
_cell.angle_gamma   90.00
#
_symmetry.space_group_name_H-M   'P 1'
#
loop_
_entity.id
_entity.type
_entity.pdbx_description
1 polymer ?
#
loop_
_entity_poly.entity_id
_entity_poly.type
_entity_poly.pdbx_seq_one_letter_code
_entity_poly.pdbx_strand_id
1 'polypeptide(L)'
;MKNYLNLFDFTQKVDYKREVLAGLTVAMTMIPESLSFAILAGFPPLTGLYAAFIMGLVTAIFGGRPGLISGGAGATVVVLIALMQSHGIEYVFAAVALAGILQVVV
;
A
#
# COMPACT_ATOMS: atom_id res chain seq x y z
N MET A 1 24.37 -19.83 -8.07
CA MET A 1 24.00 -18.40 -7.93
C MET A 1 22.56 -18.35 -7.45
N LYS A 2 22.30 -17.89 -6.22
CA LYS A 2 20.94 -17.74 -5.71
C LYS A 2 20.30 -16.56 -6.45
N ASN A 3 19.20 -16.79 -7.16
CA ASN A 3 18.45 -15.71 -7.79
C ASN A 3 17.83 -14.85 -6.69
N TYR A 4 18.37 -13.65 -6.49
CA TYR A 4 17.90 -12.71 -5.46
C TYR A 4 16.54 -12.07 -5.80
N LEU A 5 16.10 -12.19 -7.06
CA LEU A 5 14.84 -11.66 -7.57
C LEU A 5 13.98 -12.81 -8.10
N ASN A 6 13.26 -13.49 -7.21
CA ASN A 6 12.25 -14.49 -7.58
C ASN A 6 10.86 -13.85 -7.59
N LEU A 7 10.68 -12.81 -8.43
CA LEU A 7 9.45 -12.01 -8.53
C LEU A 7 8.23 -12.86 -8.87
N PHE A 8 8.42 -13.89 -9.72
CA PHE A 8 7.38 -14.81 -10.12
C PHE A 8 7.86 -16.25 -9.94
N ASP A 9 7.62 -16.81 -8.76
CA ASP A 9 7.87 -18.22 -8.50
C ASP A 9 6.73 -19.08 -9.06
N PHE A 10 6.86 -19.44 -10.34
CA PHE A 10 5.89 -20.31 -11.02
C PHE A 10 5.93 -21.78 -10.54
N THR A 11 6.82 -22.13 -9.61
CA THR A 11 6.83 -23.47 -9.00
C THR A 11 5.81 -23.62 -7.87
N GLN A 12 5.31 -22.50 -7.33
CA GLN A 12 4.30 -22.51 -6.30
C GLN A 12 2.97 -23.08 -6.84
N LYS A 13 2.39 -24.03 -6.11
CA LYS A 13 1.01 -24.44 -6.36
C LYS A 13 0.07 -23.32 -5.92
N VAL A 14 -0.58 -22.67 -6.89
CA VAL A 14 -1.55 -21.59 -6.65
C VAL A 14 -2.97 -22.12 -6.84
N ASP A 15 -3.82 -21.91 -5.83
CA ASP A 15 -5.27 -22.11 -5.96
C ASP A 15 -5.91 -20.79 -6.39
N TYR A 16 -6.08 -20.62 -7.71
CA TYR A 16 -6.63 -19.40 -8.28
C TYR A 16 -8.02 -19.03 -7.76
N LYS A 17 -8.85 -20.03 -7.44
CA LYS A 17 -10.19 -19.76 -6.90
C LYS A 17 -10.06 -19.12 -5.52
N ARG A 18 -9.20 -19.68 -4.67
CA ARG A 18 -8.97 -19.14 -3.33
C ARG A 18 -8.31 -17.76 -3.38
N GLU A 19 -7.31 -17.56 -4.23
CA GLU A 19 -6.62 -16.26 -4.37
C GLU A 19 -7.56 -15.15 -4.87
N VAL A 20 -8.40 -15.43 -5.87
CA VAL A 20 -9.39 -14.45 -6.37
C VAL A 20 -10.41 -14.10 -5.30
N LEU A 21 -10.94 -15.11 -4.59
CA LEU A 21 -11.90 -14.87 -3.51
C LEU A 21 -11.26 -14.09 -2.35
N ALA A 22 -10.03 -14.41 -1.97
CA ALA A 22 -9.29 -13.67 -0.94
C ALA A 22 -9.06 -12.21 -1.36
N GLY A 23 -8.62 -11.98 -2.60
CA GLY A 23 -8.44 -10.64 -3.16
C GLY A 23 -9.72 -9.82 -3.15
N LEU A 24 -10.86 -10.41 -3.56
CA LEU A 24 -12.16 -9.75 -3.49
C LEU A 24 -12.57 -9.42 -2.05
N THR A 25 -12.41 -10.36 -1.11
CA THR A 25 -12.72 -10.13 0.31
C THR A 25 -11.91 -8.97 0.88
N VAL A 26 -10.60 -8.94 0.63
CA VAL A 26 -9.74 -7.86 1.11
C VAL A 26 -10.06 -6.54 0.41
N ALA A 27 -10.36 -6.54 -0.88
CA ALA A 27 -10.76 -5.32 -1.58
C ALA A 27 -12.00 -4.69 -0.94
N MET A 28 -12.99 -5.51 -0.56
CA MET A 28 -14.19 -5.01 0.13
C MET A 28 -13.89 -4.39 1.50
N THR A 29 -12.91 -4.91 2.24
CA THR A 29 -12.49 -4.31 3.52
C THR A 29 -11.61 -3.08 3.33
N MET A 30 -10.80 -3.04 2.27
CA MET A 30 -9.84 -1.97 2.01
C MET A 30 -10.51 -0.68 1.54
N ILE A 31 -11.66 -0.76 0.86
CA ILE A 31 -12.44 0.41 0.44
C ILE A 31 -12.79 1.29 1.65
N PRO A 32 -13.56 0.84 2.66
CA PRO A 32 -13.92 1.68 3.79
C PRO A 32 -12.71 2.08 4.65
N GLU A 33 -11.72 1.21 4.80
CA GLU A 33 -10.50 1.49 5.55
C GLU A 33 -9.71 2.67 4.95
N SER A 34 -9.45 2.62 3.65
CA SER A 34 -8.65 3.64 2.95
C SER A 34 -9.38 4.97 2.84
N LEU A 35 -10.71 4.95 2.65
CA LEU A 35 -11.53 6.18 2.72
C LEU A 35 -11.43 6.83 4.10
N SER A 36 -11.61 6.02 5.16
CA SER A 36 -11.62 6.52 6.54
C SER A 36 -10.27 7.14 6.90
N PHE A 37 -9.16 6.52 6.50
CA PHE A 37 -7.83 7.07 6.72
C PHE A 37 -7.57 8.36 5.95
N ALA A 38 -8.02 8.48 4.70
CA ALA A 38 -7.91 9.73 3.95
C ALA A 38 -8.70 10.86 4.64
N ILE A 39 -9.93 10.58 5.09
CA ILE A 39 -10.77 11.54 5.81
C ILE A 39 -10.12 11.96 7.12
N LEU A 40 -9.63 11.00 7.91
CA LEU A 40 -8.92 11.29 9.17
C LEU A 40 -7.68 12.16 8.95
N ALA A 41 -6.99 11.96 7.82
CA ALA A 41 -5.85 12.77 7.43
C ALA A 41 -6.19 14.10 6.76
N GLY A 42 -7.46 14.46 6.60
CA GLY A 42 -7.88 15.70 5.96
C GLY A 42 -7.70 15.72 4.44
N PHE A 43 -7.45 14.56 3.81
CA PHE A 43 -7.37 14.43 2.36
C PHE A 43 -8.76 14.22 1.73
N PRO A 44 -8.93 14.53 0.44
CA PRO A 44 -10.08 14.05 -0.32
C PRO A 44 -10.17 12.51 -0.24
N PRO A 45 -11.35 11.91 0.02
CA PRO A 45 -11.50 10.45 0.24
C PRO A 45 -10.95 9.60 -0.90
N LEU A 46 -11.06 10.08 -2.15
CA LEU A 46 -10.54 9.42 -3.34
C LEU A 46 -9.02 9.20 -3.28
N THR A 47 -8.27 10.06 -2.57
CA THR A 47 -6.82 9.93 -2.41
C THR A 47 -6.46 8.62 -1.71
N GLY A 48 -7.25 8.20 -0.72
CA GLY A 48 -7.06 6.92 -0.03
C GLY A 48 -7.29 5.72 -0.94
N LEU A 49 -8.34 5.77 -1.76
CA LEU A 49 -8.60 4.72 -2.76
C LEU A 49 -7.47 4.62 -3.80
N TYR A 50 -6.98 5.76 -4.30
CA TYR A 50 -5.87 5.77 -5.24
C TYR A 50 -4.59 5.20 -4.61
N ALA A 51 -4.28 5.59 -3.37
CA ALA A 51 -3.14 5.06 -2.65
C ALA A 51 -3.22 3.53 -2.48
N ALA A 52 -4.37 3.01 -2.03
CA ALA A 52 -4.55 1.57 -1.85
C ALA A 52 -4.49 0.79 -3.17
N PHE A 53 -5.11 1.32 -4.24
CA PHE A 53 -5.08 0.69 -5.56
C PHE A 53 -3.67 0.65 -6.15
N ILE A 54 -2.95 1.77 -6.13
CA ILE A 54 -1.58 1.87 -6.65
C ILE A 54 -0.65 0.96 -5.86
N MET A 55 -0.72 0.99 -4.53
CA MET A 55 0.10 0.12 -3.68
C MET A 55 -0.20 -1.36 -3.89
N GLY A 56 -1.48 -1.73 -4.06
CA GLY A 56 -1.88 -3.09 -4.39
C GLY A 56 -1.27 -3.58 -5.70
N LEU A 57 -1.31 -2.77 -6.76
CA LEU A 57 -0.69 -3.11 -8.05
C LEU A 57 0.84 -3.20 -7.96
N VAL A 58 1.49 -2.22 -7.34
CA VAL A 58 2.95 -2.17 -7.21
C VAL A 58 3.45 -3.36 -6.41
N THR A 59 2.82 -3.67 -5.28
CA THR A 59 3.27 -4.78 -4.41
C THR A 59 2.86 -6.15 -4.91
N ALA A 60 1.83 -6.27 -5.75
CA ALA A 60 1.54 -7.52 -6.46
C ALA A 60 2.64 -7.91 -7.45
N ILE A 61 3.35 -6.93 -8.03
CA ILE A 61 4.42 -7.17 -9.01
C ILE A 61 5.79 -7.22 -8.33
N PHE A 62 6.09 -6.26 -7.45
CA PHE A 62 7.43 -6.06 -6.88
C PHE A 62 7.55 -6.53 -5.43
N GLY A 63 6.47 -7.02 -4.81
CA GLY A 63 6.46 -7.45 -3.42
C GLY A 63 7.27 -8.73 -3.19
N GLY A 64 8.00 -8.79 -2.08
CA GLY A 64 8.82 -9.96 -1.72
C GLY A 64 8.03 -11.11 -1.06
N ARG A 65 6.77 -10.89 -0.68
CA ARG A 65 5.96 -11.90 0.02
C ARG A 65 4.56 -12.04 -0.58
N PRO A 66 4.29 -13.13 -1.34
CA PRO A 66 2.96 -13.41 -1.87
C PRO A 66 1.90 -13.48 -0.76
N GLY A 67 0.73 -12.91 -1.04
CA GLY A 67 -0.41 -12.85 -0.11
C GLY A 67 -0.35 -11.72 0.94
N LEU A 68 0.74 -10.94 0.99
CA LEU A 68 0.80 -9.74 1.83
C LEU A 68 0.11 -8.57 1.13
N ILE A 69 -0.83 -7.94 1.83
CA ILE A 69 -1.58 -6.79 1.31
C ILE A 69 -0.91 -5.51 1.77
N SER A 70 -0.64 -4.61 0.83
CA SER A 70 -0.06 -3.30 1.11
C SER A 70 -1.05 -2.20 0.72
N GLY A 71 -1.26 -1.25 1.62
CA GLY A 71 -2.21 -0.16 1.47
C GLY A 71 -2.01 0.90 2.55
N GLY A 72 -3.01 1.76 2.75
CA GLY A 72 -2.97 2.77 3.81
C GLY A 72 -3.08 2.12 5.19
N ALA A 73 -2.07 2.28 6.04
CA ALA A 73 -2.08 1.79 7.41
C ALA A 73 -2.33 2.92 8.42
N GLY A 74 -3.14 2.67 9.45
CA GLY A 74 -3.45 3.67 10.48
C GLY A 74 -2.19 4.25 11.16
N ALA A 75 -1.17 3.43 11.39
CA ALA A 75 0.09 3.87 11.97
C ALA A 75 0.79 4.96 11.13
N THR A 76 0.83 4.80 9.79
CA THR A 76 1.38 5.81 8.89
C THR A 76 0.52 7.08 8.85
N VAL A 77 -0.80 6.92 8.86
CA VAL A 77 -1.77 8.04 8.78
C VAL A 77 -1.61 9.01 9.94
N VAL A 78 -1.44 8.51 11.17
CA VAL A 78 -1.23 9.34 12.37
C VAL A 78 0.01 10.22 12.24
N VAL A 79 1.10 9.69 11.68
CA VAL A 79 2.34 10.46 11.48
C VAL A 79 2.17 11.51 10.37
N LEU A 80 1.48 11.17 9.28
CA LEU A 80 1.21 12.10 8.19
C LEU A 80 0.27 13.24 8.62
N ILE A 81 -0.69 12.97 9.52
CA ILE A 81 -1.54 14.01 10.14
C ILE A 81 -0.66 15.01 10.90
N ALA A 82 0.23 14.53 11.76
CA ALA A 82 1.11 15.38 12.54
C ALA A 82 2.03 16.23 11.64
N LEU A 83 2.54 15.66 10.55
CA LEU A 83 3.34 16.38 9.56
C LEU A 83 2.53 17.44 8.82
N MET A 84 1.32 17.10 8.37
CA MET A 84 0.44 18.03 7.66
C MET A 84 0.08 19.23 8.54
N GLN A 85 -0.26 18.99 9.81
CA GLN A 85 -0.60 20.05 10.76
C GLN A 85 0.56 21.01 11.04
N SER A 86 1.79 20.54 10.93
CA SER A 86 2.99 21.33 11.22
C SER A 86 3.59 22.03 10.01
N HIS A 87 3.49 21.45 8.80
CA HIS A 87 4.22 21.92 7.61
C HIS A 87 3.35 22.06 6.34
N GLY A 88 2.09 21.60 6.36
CA GLY A 88 1.20 21.62 5.19
C GLY A 88 1.22 20.31 4.39
N ILE A 89 0.34 20.26 3.38
CA ILE A 89 0.07 19.05 2.59
C ILE A 89 1.20 18.71 1.62
N GLU A 90 1.93 19.71 1.14
CA GLU A 90 3.05 19.58 0.20
C GLU A 90 4.19 18.75 0.81
N TYR A 91 4.43 18.95 2.12
CA TYR A 91 5.43 18.19 2.87
C TYR A 91 5.03 16.72 3.03
N VAL A 92 3.73 16.41 3.07
CA VAL A 92 3.28 15.01 3.12
C VAL A 92 3.65 14.28 1.83
N PHE A 93 3.42 14.88 0.67
CA PHE A 93 3.82 14.29 -0.61
C PHE A 93 5.33 14.13 -0.73
N ALA A 94 6.11 15.13 -0.30
CA ALA A 94 7.56 15.05 -0.27
C ALA A 94 8.06 13.92 0.65
N ALA A 95 7.45 13.78 1.85
CA ALA A 95 7.80 12.73 2.80
C ALA A 95 7.48 11.33 2.28
N VAL A 96 6.33 11.13 1.62
CA VAL A 96 5.97 9.84 1.00
C VAL A 96 6.93 9.48 -0.13
N ALA A 97 7.28 10.43 -0.99
CA ALA A 97 8.27 10.21 -2.05
C ALA A 97 9.65 9.85 -1.49
N LEU A 98 10.10 10.58 -0.48
CA LEU A 98 11.36 10.29 0.21
C LEU A 98 11.34 8.92 0.89
N ALA A 99 10.26 8.57 1.58
CA ALA A 99 10.10 7.26 2.21
C ALA A 99 10.19 6.12 1.18
N GLY A 100 9.57 6.27 0.02
CA GLY A 100 9.68 5.30 -1.09
C GLY A 100 11.12 5.15 -1.60
N ILE A 101 11.85 6.26 -1.75
CA ILE A 101 13.28 6.22 -2.13
C ILE A 101 14.09 5.47 -1.08
N LEU A 102 13.87 5.78 0.20
CA LEU A 102 14.57 5.10 1.31
C LEU A 102 14.25 3.60 1.35
N GLN A 103 13.01 3.20 1.10
CA GLN A 103 12.60 1.79 1.04
C GLN A 103 13.24 1.01 -0.10
N VAL A 104 13.60 1.66 -1.21
CA VAL A 104 14.28 1.00 -2.35
C VAL A 104 15.78 0.90 -2.11
N VAL A 105 16.37 1.84 -1.37
CA VAL A 105 17.80 1.89 -1.09
C VAL A 105 18.22 0.90 0.01
N VAL A 106 17.34 0.68 0.99
CA VAL A 106 17.57 -0.20 2.16
C VAL A 106 17.06 -1.61 1.88
#